data_AF-A0A9P5MHY8-F1
#
_entry.id   AF-A0A9P5MHY8-F1
#
_cell.length_a   1.000
_cell.length_b   1.000
_cell.length_c   1.000
_cell.angle_alpha   90.00
_cell.angle_beta   90.00
_cell.angle_gamma   90.00
#
_symmetry.space_group_name_H-M   'P 1'
#
loop_
_entity.id
_entity.type
_entity.pdbx_description
1 polymer ?
#
loop_
_entity_poly.entity_id
_entity_poly.type
_entity_poly.pdbx_seq_one_letter_code
_entity_poly.pdbx_strand_id
1 'polypeptide(L)'
;MPTDYTLRYLRYSDSDDEDRPKKTLAGWAEPDEVERQLRYQEDEIDPDELFGEVGDPDLEVMFGPRNKFRVRSSSANWHNGDGVTKAEIEDYGRRMGFRKD
;
A
#
# COMPACT_ATOMS: atom_id res chain seq x y z
N MET A 1 16.99 -10.11 15.49
CA MET A 1 15.68 -10.75 15.30
C MET A 1 15.19 -10.39 13.91
N PRO A 2 15.12 -11.34 12.96
CA PRO A 2 14.52 -11.07 11.65
C PRO A 2 13.00 -11.02 11.82
N THR A 3 12.38 -9.87 11.56
CA THR A 3 10.93 -9.71 11.56
C THR A 3 10.37 -10.12 10.20
N ASP A 4 10.19 -11.42 10.00
CA ASP A 4 9.48 -11.94 8.85
C ASP A 4 7.97 -11.80 9.09
N TYR A 5 7.38 -10.69 8.65
CA TYR A 5 5.94 -10.39 8.74
C TYR A 5 5.11 -11.19 7.73
N THR A 6 5.57 -12.37 7.30
CA THR A 6 4.82 -13.19 6.36
C THR A 6 3.51 -13.65 6.98
N LEU A 7 2.47 -13.83 6.13
CA LEU A 7 1.15 -14.34 6.49
C LEU A 7 1.20 -15.70 7.23
N ARG A 8 2.34 -16.38 7.21
CA ARG A 8 2.64 -17.56 8.02
C ARG A 8 2.59 -17.25 9.53
N TYR A 9 3.00 -16.06 9.96
CA TYR A 9 3.00 -15.66 11.37
C TYR A 9 1.58 -15.42 11.91
N LEU A 10 0.63 -14.99 11.07
CA LEU A 10 -0.78 -14.85 11.45
C LEU A 10 -1.47 -16.20 11.71
N ARG A 11 -0.97 -17.30 11.14
CA ARG A 11 -1.44 -18.67 11.47
C ARG A 11 -1.01 -19.11 12.87
N TYR A 12 0.06 -18.53 13.42
CA TYR A 12 0.64 -18.88 14.72
C TYR A 12 0.52 -17.77 15.78
N SER A 13 -0.04 -16.61 15.43
CA SER A 13 -0.38 -15.56 16.38
C SER A 13 -1.60 -16.00 17.17
N ASP A 14 -1.32 -16.79 18.21
CA ASP A 14 -2.17 -17.21 19.31
C ASP A 14 -2.66 -15.99 20.09
N SER A 15 -3.60 -15.26 19.49
CA SER A 15 -4.33 -14.16 20.10
C SER A 15 -5.57 -14.75 20.74
N ASP A 16 -5.73 -14.51 22.04
CA ASP A 16 -6.69 -14.95 23.07
C ASP A 16 -8.20 -14.70 22.74
N ASP A 17 -8.58 -14.79 21.47
CA ASP A 17 -9.90 -14.50 20.90
C ASP A 17 -10.38 -15.71 20.07
N GLU A 18 -10.17 -16.91 20.62
CA GLU A 18 -10.47 -18.22 19.99
C GLU A 18 -11.96 -18.43 19.67
N ASP A 19 -12.85 -17.66 20.30
CA ASP A 19 -14.31 -17.75 20.13
C ASP A 19 -14.85 -17.01 18.90
N ARG A 20 -14.02 -16.23 18.18
CA ARG A 20 -14.45 -15.60 16.93
C ARG A 20 -14.43 -16.62 15.80
N PRO A 21 -15.52 -16.73 15.00
CA PRO A 21 -15.50 -17.59 13.83
C PRO A 21 -14.35 -17.14 12.91
N LYS A 22 -13.34 -18.01 12.76
CA LYS A 22 -12.23 -17.80 11.83
C LYS A 22 -12.85 -17.61 10.45
N LYS A 23 -12.71 -16.41 9.87
CA LYS A 23 -13.18 -16.14 8.52
C LYS A 23 -12.54 -17.17 7.59
N THR A 24 -13.36 -17.86 6.81
CA THR A 24 -12.84 -18.72 5.74
C THR A 24 -12.06 -17.84 4.77
N LEU A 25 -10.80 -18.21 4.49
CA LEU A 25 -10.02 -17.52 3.48
C LEU A 25 -10.71 -17.67 2.13
N ALA A 26 -10.83 -16.56 1.41
CA ALA A 26 -11.25 -16.61 0.02
C ALA A 26 -10.13 -17.25 -0.82
N GLY A 27 -10.48 -17.93 -1.92
CA GLY A 27 -9.48 -18.63 -2.75
C GLY A 27 -8.35 -17.74 -3.25
N TRP A 28 -8.60 -16.45 -3.53
CA TRP A 28 -7.58 -15.48 -3.92
C TRP A 28 -6.59 -15.12 -2.80
N ALA A 29 -6.97 -15.37 -1.54
CA ALA A 29 -6.16 -15.12 -0.36
C ALA A 29 -5.49 -16.40 0.18
N GLU A 30 -5.52 -17.50 -0.58
CA GLU A 30 -4.76 -18.71 -0.28
C GLU A 30 -3.28 -18.51 -0.64
N PRO A 31 -2.33 -19.11 0.10
CA PRO A 31 -0.89 -18.86 -0.09
C PRO A 31 -0.40 -19.09 -1.52
N ASP A 32 -0.81 -20.20 -2.13
CA ASP A 32 -0.36 -20.59 -3.47
C ASP A 32 -0.89 -19.62 -4.54
N GLU A 33 -2.14 -19.17 -4.37
CA GLU A 33 -2.77 -18.21 -5.27
C GLU A 33 -2.18 -16.80 -5.09
N VAL A 34 -1.91 -16.39 -3.86
CA VAL A 34 -1.24 -15.12 -3.56
C VAL A 34 0.16 -15.10 -4.18
N GLU A 35 0.97 -16.16 -4.02
CA GLU A 35 2.31 -16.21 -4.63
C GLU A 35 2.22 -16.11 -6.16
N ARG A 36 1.28 -16.83 -6.77
CA ARG A 36 1.06 -16.78 -8.22
C ARG A 36 0.66 -15.39 -8.70
N GLN A 37 -0.26 -14.72 -7.99
CA GLN A 37 -0.73 -13.39 -8.34
C GLN A 37 0.32 -12.31 -8.10
N LEU A 38 1.13 -12.41 -7.04
CA LEU A 38 2.20 -11.46 -6.77
C LEU A 38 3.24 -11.44 -7.90
N ARG A 39 3.66 -12.61 -8.38
CA ARG A 39 4.58 -12.71 -9.53
C ARG A 39 3.99 -12.05 -10.77
N TYR A 40 2.72 -12.34 -11.07
CA TYR A 40 2.02 -11.72 -12.20
C TYR A 40 1.93 -10.19 -12.06
N GLN A 41 1.60 -9.68 -10.88
CA GLN A 41 1.48 -8.24 -10.62
C GLN A 41 2.83 -7.52 -10.72
N GLU A 42 3.92 -8.17 -10.30
CA GLU A 42 5.28 -7.61 -10.38
C GLU A 42 5.77 -7.49 -11.82
N ASP A 43 5.47 -8.47 -12.67
CA ASP A 43 5.99 -8.55 -14.03
C ASP A 43 5.13 -7.80 -15.06
N GLU A 44 3.80 -7.77 -14.88
CA GLU A 44 2.86 -7.39 -15.95
C GLU A 44 2.06 -6.11 -15.68
N ILE A 45 2.10 -5.57 -14.46
CA ILE A 45 1.24 -4.45 -14.07
C ILE A 45 2.07 -3.26 -13.60
N ASP A 46 2.00 -2.15 -14.33
CA ASP A 46 2.50 -0.86 -13.86
C ASP A 46 1.48 -0.23 -12.89
N PRO A 47 1.81 -0.08 -11.59
CA PRO A 47 0.93 0.55 -10.62
C PRO A 47 0.68 2.04 -10.92
N ASP A 48 1.63 2.72 -11.56
CA ASP A 48 1.51 4.14 -11.89
C ASP A 48 0.49 4.34 -13.03
N GLU A 49 0.40 3.41 -13.99
CA GLU A 49 -0.66 3.42 -15.01
C GLU A 49 -2.02 3.07 -14.41
N LEU A 50 -2.07 2.10 -13.50
CA LEU A 50 -3.33 1.62 -12.93
C LEU A 50 -3.98 2.61 -11.95
N PHE A 51 -3.19 3.23 -11.08
CA PHE A 51 -3.70 4.11 -10.02
C PHE A 51 -3.46 5.60 -10.29
N GLY A 52 -2.46 5.95 -11.10
CA GLY A 52 -2.06 7.33 -11.33
C GLY A 52 -1.43 7.99 -10.10
N GLU A 53 -1.27 9.31 -10.18
CA GLU A 53 -0.74 10.11 -9.09
C GLU A 53 -1.73 10.16 -7.91
N VAL A 54 -1.25 9.80 -6.72
CA VAL A 54 -2.06 9.85 -5.49
C VAL A 54 -2.21 11.31 -5.04
N GLY A 55 -3.40 11.86 -5.24
CA GLY A 55 -3.73 13.22 -4.80
C GLY A 55 -3.92 13.34 -3.29
N ASP A 56 -3.88 14.59 -2.79
CA ASP A 56 -4.22 14.90 -1.40
C ASP A 56 -5.68 14.48 -1.10
N PRO A 57 -5.93 13.78 0.03
CA PRO A 57 -7.29 13.41 0.40
C PRO A 57 -8.11 14.66 0.79
N ASP A 58 -9.28 14.81 0.17
CA ASP A 58 -10.23 15.85 0.53
C ASP A 58 -11.04 15.43 1.77
N LEU A 59 -10.63 15.96 2.92
CA LEU A 59 -11.26 15.66 4.20
C LEU A 59 -12.69 16.24 4.30
N GLU A 60 -12.99 17.31 3.59
CA GLU A 60 -14.34 17.88 3.57
C GLU A 60 -15.31 16.97 2.81
N VAL A 61 -14.87 16.39 1.70
CA VAL A 61 -15.65 15.37 0.98
C VAL A 61 -15.83 14.10 1.83
N MET A 62 -14.76 13.64 2.50
CA MET A 62 -14.79 12.38 3.26
C MET A 62 -15.64 12.47 4.54
N PHE A 63 -15.57 13.59 5.27
CA PHE A 63 -16.18 13.70 6.60
C PHE A 63 -17.20 14.84 6.73
N GLY A 64 -17.42 15.62 5.67
CA GLY A 64 -18.36 16.74 5.64
C GLY A 64 -17.85 18.02 6.36
N PRO A 65 -18.54 19.15 6.17
CA PRO A 65 -18.08 20.49 6.58
C PRO A 65 -18.14 20.75 8.09
N ARG A 66 -18.67 19.81 8.90
CA ARG A 66 -18.89 20.02 10.34
C ARG A 66 -17.67 19.74 11.20
N ASN A 67 -16.60 19.20 10.62
CA ASN A 67 -15.38 18.87 11.33
C ASN A 67 -14.37 20.01 11.21
N LYS A 68 -13.88 20.51 12.35
CA LYS A 68 -12.77 21.47 12.36
C LYS A 68 -11.48 20.71 12.11
N PHE A 69 -11.09 20.56 10.85
CA PHE A 69 -9.77 20.01 10.52
C PHE A 69 -8.71 21.01 10.99
N ARG A 70 -7.84 20.58 11.91
CA ARG A 70 -6.76 21.44 12.41
C ARG A 70 -5.82 21.77 11.26
N VAL A 71 -5.44 23.04 11.16
CA VAL A 71 -4.40 23.51 10.24
C VAL A 71 -3.13 22.69 10.48
N ARG A 72 -2.57 22.20 9.36
CA ARG A 72 -1.43 21.30 9.26
C ARG A 72 -0.25 21.75 10.14
N SER A 73 0.19 20.86 11.03
CA SER A 73 1.47 20.97 11.76
C SER A 73 2.65 20.57 10.87
N SER A 74 3.89 20.71 11.37
CA SER A 74 5.13 20.38 10.65
C SER A 74 5.16 18.99 9.98
N SER A 75 4.41 18.02 10.50
CA SER A 75 4.27 16.66 9.93
C SER A 75 3.61 16.59 8.55
N ALA A 76 3.01 17.68 8.08
CA ALA A 76 2.38 17.75 6.77
C ALA A 76 3.12 18.69 5.80
N ASN A 77 4.32 19.16 6.18
CA ASN A 77 5.19 19.94 5.32
C ASN A 77 6.29 19.05 4.73
N TRP A 78 6.03 18.47 3.56
CA TRP A 78 6.99 17.69 2.77
C TRP A 78 7.67 18.54 1.68
N HIS A 79 7.47 19.87 1.69
CA HIS A 79 7.97 20.76 0.64
C HIS A 79 9.48 21.06 0.73
N ASN A 80 10.15 20.65 1.81
CA ASN A 80 11.58 20.94 2.04
C ASN A 80 12.54 19.87 1.44
N GLY A 81 12.11 19.16 0.39
CA GLY A 81 12.94 18.16 -0.28
C GLY A 81 12.72 16.71 0.17
N ASP A 82 11.76 16.47 1.06
CA ASP A 82 11.37 15.12 1.49
C ASP A 82 10.30 14.48 0.56
N GLY A 83 9.90 15.19 -0.50
CA GLY A 83 8.99 14.68 -1.53
C GLY A 83 9.74 13.95 -2.65
N VAL A 84 9.07 12.98 -3.27
CA VAL A 84 9.63 12.24 -4.41
C VAL A 84 9.86 13.19 -5.58
N THR A 85 11.08 13.23 -6.09
CA THR A 85 11.49 14.07 -7.22
C THR A 85 11.17 13.40 -8.56
N LYS A 86 11.03 14.19 -9.62
CA LYS A 86 10.84 13.65 -10.98
C LYS A 86 11.95 12.69 -11.43
N ALA A 87 13.19 12.98 -11.02
CA ALA A 87 14.34 12.14 -11.31
C ALA A 87 14.21 10.76 -10.64
N GLU A 88 13.71 10.71 -9.40
CA GLU A 88 13.47 9.45 -8.68
C GLU A 88 12.32 8.65 -9.30
N ILE A 89 11.26 9.32 -9.76
CA ILE A 89 10.15 8.65 -10.48
C ILE A 89 10.66 8.04 -11.80
N GLU A 90 11.48 8.77 -12.55
CA GLU A 90 12.09 8.25 -13.77
C GLU A 90 13.04 7.08 -13.52
N ASP A 91 13.87 7.17 -12.48
CA ASP A 91 14.76 6.09 -12.08
C ASP A 91 14.02 4.84 -11.63
N TYR A 92 12.95 5.02 -10.84
CA TYR A 92 12.04 3.96 -10.46
C TYR A 92 11.43 3.26 -11.68
N GLY A 93 10.85 4.02 -12.61
CA GLY A 93 10.24 3.45 -13.82
C GLY A 93 11.23 2.68 -14.70
N ARG A 94 12.49 3.13 -14.79
CA ARG A 94 13.56 2.39 -15.47
C ARG A 94 13.94 1.11 -14.72
N ARG A 95 14.13 1.18 -13.40
CA ARG A 95 14.52 0.04 -12.57
C ARG A 95 13.48 -1.07 -12.56
N MET A 96 12.20 -0.69 -12.59
CA MET A 96 11.08 -1.63 -12.62
C MET A 96 10.72 -2.11 -14.03
N GLY A 97 11.30 -1.51 -15.09
CA GLY A 97 11.02 -1.89 -16.48
C GLY A 97 9.68 -1.38 -17.03
N PHE A 98 9.00 -0.48 -16.32
CA PHE A 98 7.70 0.08 -16.72
C PHE A 98 7.81 1.16 -17.81
N ARG A 99 8.98 1.80 -17.96
CA ARG A 99 9.24 2.74 -19.06
C ARG A 99 10.15 2.10 -20.11
N LYS A 100 9.57 1.75 -21.27
CA LYS A 100 10.33 1.42 -22.49
C LYS A 100 10.67 2.71 -23.24
N ASP A 101 11.94 2.82 -23.66
CA ASP A 101 12.47 3.93 -24.47
C ASP A 101 11.68 4.13 -25.80
#